data_AF-A0A7S4DD30-F1
#
_entry.id   AF-A0A7S4DD30-F1
#
_cell.length_a   1.000
_cell.length_b   1.000
_cell.length_c   1.000
_cell.angle_alpha   90.00
_cell.angle_beta   90.00
_cell.angle_gamma   90.00
#
_symmetry.space_group_name_H-M   'P 1'
#
loop_
_entity.id
_entity.type
_entity.pdbx_description
1 polymer ?
#
loop_
_entity_poly.entity_id
_entity_poly.type
_entity_poly.pdbx_seq_one_letter_code
_entity_poly.pdbx_strand_id
1 'polypeptide(L)'
;MMETLFLLSAILALVLLNVAGHKPYMNELKKMEGHDVKEVIKTNPPRLNREFLPESFSWHNINGESYVTKNLNQHIPQYCGSCWAHGSLSALADRIKIARKGRGTDINLSIQVK
;
A
#
# COMPACT_ATOMS: atom_id res chain seq x y z
N MET A 1 22.20 -29.48 49.95
CA MET A 1 20.75 -29.21 49.90
C MET A 1 20.43 -27.78 49.49
N MET A 2 21.13 -26.76 50.01
CA MET A 2 20.89 -25.37 49.64
C MET A 2 21.38 -25.03 48.21
N GLU A 3 22.59 -25.46 47.84
CA GLU A 3 23.19 -25.32 46.50
C GLU A 3 22.30 -25.86 45.36
N THR A 4 21.73 -27.06 45.55
CA THR A 4 20.85 -27.72 44.57
C THR A 4 19.52 -26.98 44.40
N LEU A 5 19.04 -26.32 45.44
CA LEU A 5 17.80 -25.55 45.41
C LEU A 5 17.98 -24.22 44.67
N PHE A 6 19.15 -23.58 44.81
CA PHE A 6 19.51 -22.37 44.05
C PHE A 6 19.72 -22.66 42.56
N LEU A 7 20.33 -23.79 42.21
CA LEU A 7 20.47 -24.22 40.82
C LEU A 7 19.11 -24.48 40.15
N LEU A 8 18.20 -25.17 40.84
CA LEU A 8 16.85 -25.44 40.33
C LEU A 8 16.03 -24.15 40.16
N SER A 9 16.12 -23.20 41.10
CA SER A 9 15.41 -21.93 40.99
C SER A 9 15.96 -21.04 39.87
N ALA A 10 17.28 -21.03 39.65
CA ALA A 10 17.91 -20.31 38.54
C ALA A 10 17.51 -20.90 37.17
N ILE A 11 17.49 -22.23 37.04
CA ILE A 11 17.04 -22.90 35.81
C ILE A 11 15.56 -22.60 35.55
N LEU A 12 14.71 -22.67 36.58
CA LEU A 12 13.30 -22.35 36.46
C LEU A 12 13.08 -20.88 36.04
N ALA A 13 13.83 -19.94 36.62
CA ALA A 13 13.77 -18.53 36.24
C ALA A 13 14.21 -18.32 34.77
N LEU A 14 15.27 -19.00 34.32
CA LEU A 14 15.75 -18.92 32.95
C LEU A 14 14.73 -19.49 31.94
N VAL A 15 14.06 -20.59 32.30
CA VAL A 15 12.99 -21.19 31.50
C VAL A 15 11.79 -20.24 31.42
N LEU A 16 11.37 -19.65 32.54
CA LEU A 16 10.25 -18.71 32.58
C LEU A 16 10.51 -17.43 31.75
N LEU A 17 11.75 -16.91 31.78
CA LEU A 17 12.13 -15.75 30.97
C LEU A 17 12.10 -16.05 29.46
N ASN A 18 12.47 -17.26 29.04
CA ASN A 18 12.39 -17.67 27.63
C ASN A 18 10.94 -17.88 27.15
N VAL A 19 10.04 -18.31 28.03
CA VAL A 19 8.62 -18.52 27.69
C VAL A 19 7.83 -17.20 27.63
N ALA A 20 8.19 -16.20 28.44
CA ALA A 20 7.49 -14.91 28.50
C ALA A 20 7.83 -13.93 27.35
N GLY A 21 8.90 -14.19 26.59
CA GLY A 21 9.51 -13.20 25.68
C GLY A 21 8.95 -13.10 24.25
N HIS A 22 8.07 -14.01 23.80
CA HIS A 22 7.56 -13.99 22.43
C HIS A 22 6.11 -13.50 22.36
N LYS A 23 5.91 -12.19 22.47
CA LYS A 23 4.68 -11.58 21.93
C LYS A 23 4.82 -11.51 20.41
N PRO A 24 4.03 -12.25 19.62
CA PRO A 24 4.10 -12.16 18.17
C PRO A 24 3.78 -10.72 17.74
N TYR A 25 4.60 -10.17 16.86
CA TYR A 25 4.31 -8.91 16.21
C TYR A 25 3.05 -9.10 15.35
N MET A 26 1.92 -8.59 15.82
CA MET A 26 0.68 -8.61 15.06
C MET A 26 0.74 -7.46 14.06
N ASN A 27 0.93 -7.78 12.79
CA ASN A 27 0.66 -6.82 11.73
C ASN A 27 -0.86 -6.79 11.45
N GLU A 28 -1.32 -5.72 10.81
CA GLU A 28 -2.73 -5.53 10.42
C GLU A 28 -3.15 -6.42 9.23
N LEU A 29 -2.29 -7.34 8.78
CA LEU A 29 -2.58 -8.23 7.66
C LEU A 29 -3.55 -9.32 8.08
N LYS A 30 -4.82 -9.12 7.73
CA LYS A 30 -5.81 -10.19 7.77
C LYS A 30 -5.71 -11.04 6.50
N LYS A 31 -5.17 -12.25 6.60
CA LYS A 31 -5.22 -13.22 5.51
C LYS A 31 -6.68 -13.63 5.28
N MET A 32 -7.28 -13.11 4.21
CA MET A 32 -8.64 -13.48 3.81
C MET A 32 -8.63 -14.85 3.11
N GLU A 33 -9.72 -15.61 3.27
CA GLU A 33 -9.88 -16.89 2.58
C GLU A 33 -9.88 -16.67 1.06
N GLY A 34 -9.11 -17.46 0.32
CA GLY A 34 -8.94 -17.33 -1.13
C GLY A 34 -7.93 -16.27 -1.60
N HIS A 35 -7.36 -15.46 -0.71
CA HIS A 35 -6.32 -14.47 -1.04
C HIS A 35 -4.88 -15.02 -1.02
N ASP A 36 -4.71 -16.33 -0.80
CA ASP A 36 -3.45 -17.05 -1.05
C ASP A 36 -3.36 -17.69 -2.43
N VAL A 37 -4.43 -17.60 -3.23
CA VAL A 37 -4.41 -18.01 -4.62
C VAL A 37 -3.48 -17.05 -5.37
N LYS A 38 -2.29 -17.55 -5.70
CA LYS A 38 -1.35 -16.84 -6.59
C LYS A 38 -2.05 -16.58 -7.93
N GLU A 39 -1.68 -15.48 -8.57
CA GLU A 39 -2.22 -15.06 -9.85
C GLU A 39 -2.26 -16.24 -10.84
N VAL A 40 -3.45 -16.54 -11.39
CA VAL A 40 -3.68 -17.71 -12.28
C VAL A 40 -3.27 -17.37 -13.74
N ILE A 41 -2.44 -16.36 -13.95
CA ILE A 41 -1.94 -16.01 -15.28
C ILE A 41 -0.83 -16.99 -15.64
N LYS A 42 -1.22 -18.10 -16.28
CA LYS A 42 -0.32 -19.15 -16.81
C LYS A 42 0.26 -18.81 -18.19
N THR A 43 -0.28 -17.78 -18.85
CA THR A 43 0.07 -17.38 -20.21
C THR A 43 0.93 -16.13 -20.20
N ASN A 44 1.86 -16.01 -21.13
CA ASN A 44 2.64 -14.80 -21.31
C ASN A 44 1.67 -13.62 -21.59
N PRO A 45 1.73 -12.50 -20.85
CA PRO A 45 0.83 -11.37 -21.08
C PRO A 45 1.05 -10.80 -22.50
N PRO A 46 0.00 -10.30 -23.15
CA PRO A 46 0.13 -9.67 -24.46
C PRO A 46 1.12 -8.51 -24.36
N ARG A 47 2.24 -8.62 -25.08
CA ARG A 47 3.24 -7.56 -25.16
C ARG A 47 2.82 -6.62 -26.28
N LEU A 48 2.59 -5.35 -25.95
CA LEU A 48 2.46 -4.31 -26.97
C LEU A 48 3.82 -4.17 -27.65
N ASN A 49 3.83 -4.19 -28.98
CA ASN A 49 5.03 -3.82 -29.73
C ASN A 49 5.29 -2.32 -29.49
N ARG A 50 6.55 -1.99 -29.17
CA ARG A 50 6.98 -0.61 -28.89
C ARG A 50 6.69 0.33 -30.07
N GLU A 51 6.68 -0.18 -31.29
CA GLU A 51 6.35 0.57 -32.51
C GLU A 51 4.93 1.16 -32.50
N PHE A 52 4.01 0.60 -31.70
CA PHE A 52 2.63 1.12 -31.55
C PHE A 52 2.47 2.09 -30.39
N LEU A 53 3.50 2.33 -29.58
CA LEU A 53 3.45 3.33 -28.52
C LEU A 53 3.80 4.70 -29.10
N PRO A 54 3.12 5.77 -28.66
CA PRO A 54 3.49 7.11 -29.08
C PRO A 54 4.87 7.49 -28.53
N GLU A 55 5.61 8.30 -29.29
CA GLU A 55 6.93 8.81 -28.89
C GLU A 55 6.86 9.67 -27.61
N SER A 56 5.76 10.41 -27.44
CA SER A 56 5.46 11.17 -26.24
C SER A 56 4.00 11.00 -25.84
N PHE A 57 3.75 10.94 -24.54
CA PHE A 57 2.40 10.77 -24.00
C PHE A 57 2.26 11.49 -22.67
N SER A 58 1.15 12.21 -22.49
CA SER A 58 0.82 12.84 -21.22
C SER A 58 -0.69 12.90 -21.05
N TRP A 59 -1.18 12.37 -19.91
CA TRP A 59 -2.59 12.51 -19.54
C TRP A 59 -3.01 13.97 -19.29
N HIS A 60 -2.06 14.90 -19.14
CA HIS A 60 -2.36 16.33 -19.05
C HIS A 60 -2.89 16.91 -20.36
N ASN A 61 -2.65 16.26 -21.51
CA ASN A 61 -3.11 16.73 -22.80
C ASN A 61 -3.33 15.56 -23.78
N ILE A 62 -4.57 15.09 -23.83
CA ILE A 62 -5.07 14.17 -24.84
C ILE A 62 -5.96 14.98 -25.78
N ASN A 63 -5.42 15.36 -26.95
CA ASN A 63 -6.12 16.16 -27.97
C ASN A 63 -6.74 17.48 -27.45
N GLY A 64 -6.04 18.18 -26.57
CA GLY A 64 -6.48 19.45 -25.96
C GLY A 64 -7.23 19.29 -24.64
N GLU A 65 -7.48 18.06 -24.17
CA GLU A 65 -8.20 17.78 -22.93
C GLU A 65 -7.29 17.14 -21.86
N SER A 66 -7.43 17.58 -20.61
CA SER A 66 -6.67 17.04 -19.47
C SER A 66 -7.48 16.01 -18.69
N TYR A 67 -6.85 14.85 -18.45
CA TYR A 67 -7.41 13.72 -17.73
C TYR A 67 -6.83 13.53 -16.33
N VAL A 68 -5.98 14.46 -15.88
CA VAL A 68 -5.48 14.48 -14.51
C VAL A 68 -6.36 15.37 -13.64
N THR A 69 -6.38 15.07 -12.34
CA THR A 69 -7.02 15.86 -11.30
C THR A 69 -6.05 16.89 -10.73
N LYS A 70 -6.56 17.76 -9.84
CA LYS A 70 -5.78 18.88 -9.28
C LYS A 70 -4.55 18.41 -8.51
N ASN A 71 -3.53 19.27 -8.50
CA ASN A 71 -2.37 19.10 -7.62
C ASN A 71 -2.75 19.35 -6.16
N LEU A 72 -2.14 18.57 -5.26
CA LEU A 72 -2.37 18.62 -3.82
C LEU A 72 -1.05 18.88 -3.08
N ASN A 73 -1.13 19.41 -1.86
CA ASN A 73 0.03 19.69 -1.02
C ASN A 73 -0.12 19.00 0.34
N GLN A 74 0.72 17.99 0.57
CA GLN A 74 0.71 17.20 1.79
C GLN A 74 1.38 17.89 3.01
N HIS A 75 2.12 18.97 2.79
CA HIS A 75 2.95 19.60 3.84
C HIS A 75 2.23 20.69 4.64
N ILE A 76 0.95 20.94 4.36
CA ILE A 76 0.13 21.95 5.05
C ILE A 76 -1.15 21.30 5.61
N PRO A 77 -1.72 21.82 6.71
CA PRO A 77 -1.23 22.94 7.53
C PRO A 77 0.01 22.59 8.37
N GLN A 78 0.38 21.32 8.41
CA GLN A 78 1.56 20.80 9.10
C GLN A 78 2.22 19.76 8.21
N TYR A 79 3.52 19.58 8.37
CA TYR A 79 4.25 18.60 7.60
C TYR A 79 3.69 17.19 7.85
N CYS A 80 3.32 16.50 6.77
CA CYS A 80 2.91 15.11 6.80
C CYS A 80 3.58 14.35 5.64
N GLY A 81 4.26 13.25 5.95
CA GLY A 81 4.87 12.34 4.97
C GLY A 81 3.85 11.44 4.26
N SER A 82 2.72 11.99 3.80
CA SER A 82 1.60 11.23 3.21
C SER A 82 1.64 11.13 1.69
N CYS A 83 2.85 11.21 1.09
CA CYS A 83 3.05 11.14 -0.37
C CYS A 83 2.51 9.85 -0.98
N TRP A 84 2.67 8.73 -0.26
CA TRP A 84 2.18 7.42 -0.68
C TRP A 84 0.65 7.43 -0.81
N ALA A 85 -0.06 8.09 0.10
CA ALA A 85 -1.52 8.21 0.07
C ALA A 85 -1.98 9.22 -0.99
N HIS A 86 -1.33 10.39 -1.06
CA HIS A 86 -1.59 11.39 -2.10
C HIS A 86 -1.41 10.81 -3.51
N GLY A 87 -0.27 10.17 -3.79
CA GLY A 87 0.02 9.61 -5.11
C GLY A 87 -0.95 8.51 -5.50
N SER A 88 -1.28 7.60 -4.58
CA SER A 88 -2.20 6.50 -4.85
C SER A 88 -3.62 6.99 -5.13
N LEU A 89 -4.13 7.92 -4.32
CA LEU A 89 -5.49 8.43 -4.45
C LEU A 89 -5.65 9.40 -5.63
N SER A 90 -4.65 10.23 -5.91
CA SER A 90 -4.65 11.07 -7.12
C SER A 90 -4.63 10.21 -8.39
N ALA A 91 -3.79 9.18 -8.47
CA ALA A 91 -3.78 8.27 -9.61
C ALA A 91 -5.12 7.52 -9.78
N LEU A 92 -5.77 7.14 -8.68
CA LEU A 92 -7.11 6.53 -8.72
C LEU A 92 -8.17 7.52 -9.21
N ALA A 93 -8.14 8.76 -8.74
CA ALA A 93 -9.03 9.82 -9.18
C ALA A 93 -8.88 10.10 -10.69
N ASP A 94 -7.65 10.18 -11.19
CA ASP A 94 -7.33 10.34 -12.61
C ASP A 94 -7.89 9.16 -13.43
N ARG A 95 -7.74 7.93 -12.94
CA ARG A 95 -8.32 6.74 -13.58
C ARG A 95 -9.85 6.79 -13.65
N ILE A 96 -10.52 7.33 -12.64
CA ILE A 96 -11.97 7.55 -12.68
C ILE A 96 -12.34 8.58 -13.75
N LYS A 97 -11.56 9.67 -13.86
CA LYS A 97 -11.76 10.70 -14.90
C LYS A 97 -11.55 10.14 -16.31
N ILE A 98 -10.51 9.33 -16.51
CA ILE A 98 -10.25 8.58 -17.75
C ILE A 98 -11.43 7.66 -18.08
N ALA A 99 -11.88 6.84 -17.13
CA ALA A 99 -12.99 5.92 -17.33
C ALA A 99 -14.30 6.66 -17.69
N ARG A 100 -14.48 7.87 -17.16
CA ARG A 100 -15.62 8.76 -17.46
C ARG A 100 -15.45 9.58 -18.73
N LYS A 101 -14.34 9.42 -19.47
CA LYS A 101 -14.01 10.22 -20.67
C LYS A 101 -14.09 11.73 -20.40
N GLY A 102 -13.57 12.17 -19.25
CA GLY A 102 -13.55 13.60 -18.86
C GLY A 102 -14.92 14.17 -18.47
N ARG A 103 -16.00 13.38 -18.48
CA ARG A 103 -17.36 13.90 -18.27
C ARG A 103 -17.70 14.11 -16.81
N GLY A 104 -18.20 15.29 -16.48
CA GLY A 104 -18.70 15.69 -15.15
C GLY A 104 -17.59 16.17 -14.21
N THR A 105 -17.91 16.37 -12.93
CA THR A 105 -16.95 16.94 -11.97
C THR A 105 -15.82 15.99 -11.62
N ASP A 106 -14.62 16.52 -11.47
CA ASP A 106 -13.44 15.81 -10.96
C ASP A 106 -13.69 15.30 -9.54
N ILE A 107 -13.33 14.04 -9.28
CA ILE A 107 -13.49 13.42 -7.97
C ILE A 107 -12.20 13.61 -7.19
N ASN A 108 -12.27 14.25 -6.03
CA ASN A 108 -11.15 14.34 -5.10
C ASN A 108 -11.41 13.38 -3.93
N LEU A 109 -10.66 12.27 -3.89
CA LEU A 109 -10.80 11.27 -2.84
C LEU A 109 -10.25 11.79 -1.52
N SER A 110 -10.86 11.37 -0.40
CA SER A 110 -10.36 11.73 0.93
C SER A 110 -9.04 11.02 1.20
N ILE A 111 -7.97 11.79 1.36
CA ILE A 111 -6.67 11.27 1.79
C ILE A 111 -6.63 11.02 3.29
N GLN A 112 -7.36 11.82 4.06
CA GLN A 112 -7.39 11.72 5.51
C GLN A 112 -8.16 10.48 5.95
N VAL A 113 -7.57 9.73 6.88
CA VAL A 113 -8.26 8.71 7.69
C VAL A 113 -8.77 9.33 8.99
N LYS A 114 -9.90 8.84 9.48
CA LYS A 114 -10.51 9.29 10.74
C LYS A 114 -9.87 8.61 11.94
#